data_AF-A0A1B9LU09-F1
#
_entry.id   AF-A0A1B9LU09-F1
#
_cell.length_a   1.000
_cell.length_b   1.000
_cell.length_c   1.000
_cell.angle_alpha   90.00
_cell.angle_beta   90.00
_cell.angle_gamma   90.00
#
_symmetry.space_group_name_H-M   'P 1'
#
loop_
_entity.id
_entity.type
_entity.pdbx_description
1 polymer ?
#
loop_
_entity_poly.entity_id
_entity_poly.type
_entity_poly.pdbx_seq_one_letter_code
_entity_poly.pdbx_strand_id
1 'polypeptide(L)'
;MGLILLSQWIHVGSANAILTATSSQIITGNAPQVVALSSANKHGFTVNGVFYSEASGTIKSSEVKEFDGNLTLNDFKVAIYTSTNLDKVENYSDIDGDSADPQEPFKVESTNYWWYDNNGVRIIGNDKKKMIGCGSGFSMPLKLILETKVKAYSQYGIPNESKQITLAKTYQIAPKSELCYAKPNSIIIYPEYQWGKLGDNPDLNYQMYWNSPDGRTRSKGGGGYTQDYVPNYGFRIKPVVSSKTFPTTGFPGAKFQLVMTGAQTDYDYQLINNPGDGVVVDKNGMVKLISKPSGTVTIRAVLKRDASVMHEYSFTPISVWAKPQGDFKGDRASGWQRCGGINKLLSVNELTNAPTTTIEIDPAIFWGGIFTRAIDGSLFSEWGFINQRSYPDSQWRGGVYWTRD
;
A
#
# COMPACT_ATOMS: atom_id res chain seq x y z
N MET A 1 123.27 39.79 14.22
CA MET A 1 122.35 40.22 15.30
C MET A 1 121.14 40.83 14.60
N GLY A 2 119.98 40.18 14.64
CA GLY A 2 118.76 40.62 13.94
C GLY A 2 117.84 39.46 13.53
N LEU A 3 116.90 39.13 14.42
CA LEU A 3 115.75 38.22 14.26
C LEU A 3 114.77 38.69 13.17
N ILE A 4 114.21 37.78 12.35
CA ILE A 4 112.81 37.82 11.82
C ILE A 4 112.38 36.35 11.54
N LEU A 5 111.65 35.67 12.45
CA LEU A 5 110.18 35.54 12.58
C LEU A 5 109.49 34.61 11.55
N LEU A 6 109.13 33.41 12.02
CA LEU A 6 108.20 32.46 11.38
C LEU A 6 106.78 33.07 11.30
N SER A 7 106.17 33.07 10.12
CA SER A 7 104.73 33.26 9.96
C SER A 7 104.05 31.93 9.66
N GLN A 8 103.24 31.44 10.60
CA GLN A 8 102.42 30.24 10.45
C GLN A 8 101.19 30.54 9.57
N TRP A 9 100.89 29.59 8.68
CA TRP A 9 99.67 29.52 7.89
C TRP A 9 98.46 29.19 8.77
N ILE A 10 97.38 29.96 8.64
CA ILE A 10 96.07 29.63 9.20
C ILE A 10 95.14 29.31 8.02
N HIS A 11 94.83 28.02 7.84
CA HIS A 11 93.72 27.57 7.01
C HIS A 11 92.41 27.80 7.78
N VAL A 12 91.62 28.78 7.36
CA VAL A 12 90.23 28.92 7.81
C VAL A 12 89.37 28.09 6.87
N GLY A 13 89.09 26.84 7.25
CA GLY A 13 88.05 26.03 6.63
C GLY A 13 86.70 26.45 7.18
N SER A 14 85.91 27.21 6.41
CA SER A 14 84.51 27.46 6.73
C SER A 14 83.71 26.17 6.49
N ALA A 15 83.40 25.44 7.56
CA ALA A 15 82.41 24.37 7.52
C ALA A 15 81.02 25.00 7.47
N ASN A 16 80.42 25.08 6.29
CA ASN A 16 78.99 25.34 6.16
C ASN A 16 78.25 24.06 6.55
N ALA A 17 77.76 24.00 7.79
CA ALA A 17 76.78 23.01 8.18
C ALA A 17 75.45 23.34 7.48
N ILE A 18 75.07 22.54 6.48
CA ILE A 18 73.71 22.55 5.94
C ILE A 18 72.82 21.86 6.99
N LEU A 19 72.11 22.66 7.79
CA LEU A 19 71.01 22.18 8.61
C LEU A 19 69.83 21.87 7.69
N THR A 20 69.68 20.61 7.27
CA THR A 20 68.40 20.12 6.78
C THR A 20 67.50 19.89 7.99
N ALA A 21 66.67 20.88 8.33
CA ALA A 21 65.57 20.68 9.27
C ALA A 21 64.43 19.96 8.54
N THR A 22 64.30 18.66 8.75
CA THR A 22 63.06 17.92 8.45
C THR A 22 62.11 18.10 9.62
N SER A 23 61.17 19.04 9.51
CA SER A 23 60.05 19.06 10.45
C SER A 23 59.20 17.81 10.21
N SER A 24 59.00 17.00 11.24
CA SER A 24 57.92 16.02 11.24
C SER A 24 56.61 16.80 11.06
N GLN A 25 55.94 16.66 9.92
CA GLN A 25 54.68 17.33 9.60
C GLN A 25 53.56 16.73 10.46
N ILE A 26 53.58 16.99 11.76
CA ILE A 26 52.60 16.50 12.72
C ILE A 26 52.01 17.72 13.43
N ILE A 27 50.69 17.81 13.44
CA ILE A 27 49.94 18.85 14.15
C ILE A 27 49.26 18.18 15.34
N THR A 28 49.79 18.35 16.55
CA THR A 28 49.13 17.84 17.76
C THR A 28 48.06 18.83 18.18
N GLY A 29 46.80 18.42 18.18
CA GLY A 29 45.67 19.32 18.38
C GLY A 29 44.34 18.60 18.62
N ASN A 30 43.28 19.15 18.06
CA ASN A 30 41.94 18.63 18.09
C ASN A 30 41.73 17.59 16.98
N ALA A 31 40.73 16.73 17.16
CA ALA A 31 40.32 15.82 16.09
C ALA A 31 39.62 16.61 14.95
N PRO A 32 39.77 16.18 13.69
CA PRO A 32 38.97 16.72 12.60
C PRO A 32 37.47 16.45 12.83
N GLN A 33 36.62 17.12 12.06
CA GLN A 33 35.17 17.01 12.16
C GLN A 33 34.53 16.84 10.78
N VAL A 34 33.42 16.09 10.75
CA VAL A 34 32.56 16.00 9.57
C VAL A 34 31.49 17.09 9.67
N VAL A 35 31.40 17.95 8.66
CA VAL A 35 30.38 19.00 8.57
C VAL A 35 29.13 18.44 7.87
N ALA A 36 28.07 18.23 8.64
CA ALA A 36 26.89 17.44 8.21
C ALA A 36 25.79 18.22 7.45
N LEU A 37 25.83 19.56 7.46
CA LEU A 37 24.67 20.41 7.16
C LEU A 37 24.03 20.18 5.78
N SER A 38 24.80 19.76 4.77
CA SER A 38 24.29 19.46 3.41
C SER A 38 24.53 18.02 2.97
N SER A 39 25.40 17.27 3.64
CA SER A 39 25.83 15.94 3.20
C SER A 39 24.68 14.94 3.21
N ALA A 40 23.85 14.99 4.25
CA ALA A 40 22.68 14.11 4.38
C ALA A 40 21.66 14.29 3.24
N ASN A 41 21.64 15.45 2.57
CA ASN A 41 20.71 15.71 1.46
C ASN A 41 21.04 14.91 0.19
N LYS A 42 22.25 14.34 0.11
CA LYS A 42 22.68 13.46 -0.99
C LYS A 42 22.17 12.02 -0.81
N HIS A 43 21.63 11.65 0.36
CA HIS A 43 20.90 10.40 0.52
C HIS A 43 19.67 10.38 -0.39
N GLY A 44 19.45 9.26 -1.06
CA GLY A 44 18.36 9.15 -2.01
C GLY A 44 18.07 7.73 -2.45
N PHE A 45 17.14 7.61 -3.39
CA PHE A 45 16.69 6.34 -3.94
C PHE A 45 16.29 6.54 -5.41
N THR A 46 16.31 5.45 -6.18
CA THR A 46 15.89 5.46 -7.58
C THR A 46 14.57 4.72 -7.74
N VAL A 47 13.63 5.32 -8.46
CA VAL A 47 12.36 4.71 -8.89
C VAL A 47 12.21 4.96 -10.39
N ASN A 48 11.93 3.92 -11.16
CA ASN A 48 11.74 4.01 -12.63
C ASN A 48 12.86 4.78 -13.36
N GLY A 49 14.11 4.61 -12.92
CA GLY A 49 15.29 5.26 -13.51
C GLY A 49 15.52 6.71 -13.10
N VAL A 50 14.62 7.31 -12.31
CA VAL A 50 14.80 8.68 -11.78
C VAL A 50 15.35 8.61 -10.36
N PHE A 51 16.43 9.33 -10.09
CA PHE A 51 17.02 9.46 -8.75
C PHE A 51 16.33 10.57 -7.96
N TYR A 52 15.94 10.25 -6.73
CA TYR A 52 15.24 11.13 -5.80
C TYR A 52 16.12 11.45 -4.60
N SER A 53 16.43 12.73 -4.42
CA SER A 53 17.13 13.24 -3.24
C SER A 53 16.84 14.73 -3.01
N GLU A 54 17.08 15.21 -1.80
CA GLU A 54 16.94 16.64 -1.50
C GLU A 54 18.01 17.49 -2.21
N ALA A 55 19.23 16.95 -2.36
CA ALA A 55 20.30 17.62 -3.09
C ALA A 55 19.99 17.80 -4.59
N SER A 56 19.20 16.90 -5.19
CA SER A 56 18.77 17.03 -6.59
C SER A 56 17.47 17.84 -6.75
N GLY A 57 16.83 18.25 -5.66
CA GLY A 57 15.56 18.99 -5.67
C GLY A 57 14.34 18.19 -6.16
N THR A 58 14.48 16.89 -6.36
CA THR A 58 13.44 16.01 -6.92
C THR A 58 12.42 15.55 -5.86
N ILE A 59 12.82 15.59 -4.59
CA ILE A 59 12.01 15.36 -3.39
C ILE A 59 12.54 16.23 -2.24
N LYS A 60 11.69 16.56 -1.27
CA LYS A 60 12.09 17.23 -0.03
C LYS A 60 11.57 16.45 1.17
N SER A 61 12.32 16.38 2.26
CA SER A 61 11.87 15.72 3.50
C SER A 61 10.61 16.34 4.11
N SER A 62 10.39 17.64 3.88
CA SER A 62 9.26 18.40 4.42
C SER A 62 7.94 18.18 3.67
N GLU A 63 7.96 17.52 2.52
CA GLU A 63 6.80 17.39 1.64
C GLU A 63 6.48 15.91 1.40
N VAL A 64 5.21 15.59 1.19
CA VAL A 64 4.80 14.26 0.74
C VAL A 64 4.95 14.19 -0.76
N LYS A 65 5.80 13.27 -1.25
CA LYS A 65 5.94 13.00 -2.68
C LYS A 65 5.00 11.88 -3.10
N GLU A 66 4.19 12.15 -4.12
CA GLU A 66 3.27 11.17 -4.68
C GLU A 66 3.89 10.33 -5.80
N PHE A 67 3.56 9.04 -5.81
CA PHE A 67 4.01 8.04 -6.77
C PHE A 67 2.83 7.21 -7.31
N ASP A 68 3.11 6.35 -8.30
CA ASP A 68 2.15 5.36 -8.80
C ASP A 68 1.83 4.33 -7.70
N GLY A 69 0.53 4.06 -7.50
CA GLY A 69 0.05 3.10 -6.52
C GLY A 69 0.38 1.64 -6.82
N ASN A 70 0.73 1.29 -8.05
CA ASN A 70 1.12 -0.07 -8.43
C ASN A 70 2.55 -0.43 -8.01
N LEU A 71 3.33 0.55 -7.55
CA LEU A 71 4.68 0.30 -7.03
C LEU A 71 4.64 -0.45 -5.70
N THR A 72 5.69 -1.21 -5.45
CA THR A 72 6.00 -1.87 -4.18
C THR A 72 7.19 -1.16 -3.51
N LEU A 73 7.45 -1.44 -2.23
CA LEU A 73 8.59 -0.84 -1.53
C LEU A 73 9.94 -1.27 -2.10
N ASN A 74 9.99 -2.39 -2.83
CA ASN A 74 11.20 -2.87 -3.48
C ASN A 74 11.55 -2.09 -4.76
N ASP A 75 10.59 -1.36 -5.33
CA ASP A 75 10.82 -0.52 -6.50
C ASP A 75 11.59 0.76 -6.16
N PHE A 76 11.63 1.12 -4.87
CA PHE A 76 12.40 2.23 -4.31
C PHE A 76 13.82 1.76 -3.95
N LYS A 77 14.71 1.79 -4.95
CA LYS A 77 16.08 1.31 -4.81
C LYS A 77 16.95 2.35 -4.11
N VAL A 78 17.19 2.16 -2.82
CA VAL A 78 18.07 3.04 -2.03
C VAL A 78 19.47 3.07 -2.64
N ALA A 79 19.99 4.27 -2.88
CA ALA A 79 21.35 4.45 -3.40
C ALA A 79 22.38 4.23 -2.28
N ILE A 80 23.50 3.62 -2.64
CA ILE A 80 24.63 3.43 -1.74
C ILE A 80 25.32 4.78 -1.56
N TYR A 81 25.44 5.22 -0.32
CA TYR A 81 26.18 6.42 0.04
C TYR A 81 27.67 6.07 0.21
N THR A 82 28.55 6.79 -0.46
CA THR A 82 30.00 6.55 -0.49
C THR A 82 30.78 7.81 -0.16
N SER A 83 32.10 7.69 0.01
CA SER A 83 32.99 8.83 0.28
C SER A 83 32.93 9.90 -0.82
N THR A 84 32.65 9.51 -2.07
CA THR A 84 32.45 10.44 -3.20
C THR A 84 31.24 11.37 -3.06
N ASN A 85 30.31 11.07 -2.15
CA ASN A 85 29.22 11.98 -1.82
C ASN A 85 29.67 13.11 -0.88
N LEU A 86 30.87 13.04 -0.31
CA LEU A 86 31.42 14.03 0.61
C LEU A 86 32.50 14.84 -0.08
N ASP A 87 32.43 16.15 0.07
CA ASP A 87 33.41 17.10 -0.45
C ASP A 87 34.40 17.50 0.66
N LYS A 88 35.70 17.57 0.33
CA LYS A 88 36.75 17.87 1.30
C LYS A 88 36.74 19.32 1.78
N VAL A 89 36.11 20.23 1.04
CA VAL A 89 35.98 21.64 1.41
C VAL A 89 34.68 21.86 2.17
N GLU A 90 33.58 21.25 1.73
CA GLU A 90 32.26 21.47 2.35
C GLU A 90 31.99 20.57 3.56
N ASN A 91 32.58 19.37 3.62
CA ASN A 91 32.21 18.33 4.59
C ASN A 91 33.32 17.99 5.59
N TYR A 92 34.46 18.67 5.53
CA TYR A 92 35.56 18.52 6.48
C TYR A 92 35.84 19.86 7.18
N SER A 93 36.16 19.80 8.46
CA SER A 93 36.64 20.95 9.23
C SER A 93 37.68 20.51 10.23
N ASP A 94 38.72 21.32 10.38
CA ASP A 94 39.74 21.17 11.40
C ASP A 94 40.01 22.56 12.00
N ILE A 95 39.92 22.67 13.32
CA ILE A 95 40.05 23.97 14.02
C ILE A 95 41.51 24.44 14.09
N ASP A 96 42.46 23.51 13.96
CA ASP A 96 43.89 23.78 13.98
C ASP A 96 44.41 24.09 12.56
N GLY A 97 43.52 24.06 11.56
CA GLY A 97 43.81 24.44 10.18
C GLY A 97 44.45 23.34 9.35
N ASP A 98 44.42 22.09 9.82
CA ASP A 98 44.91 20.96 9.03
C ASP A 98 43.99 20.66 7.83
N SER A 99 44.57 20.10 6.77
CA SER A 99 43.82 19.65 5.59
C SER A 99 43.28 18.24 5.77
N ALA A 100 42.20 17.92 5.06
CA ALA A 100 41.71 16.55 4.97
C ALA A 100 42.75 15.62 4.32
N ASP A 101 42.74 14.35 4.68
CA ASP A 101 43.62 13.35 4.06
C ASP A 101 43.47 13.36 2.51
N PRO A 102 44.58 13.43 1.76
CA PRO A 102 44.54 13.55 0.31
C PRO A 102 44.01 12.27 -0.39
N GLN A 103 44.16 11.10 0.21
CA GLN A 103 43.75 9.81 -0.36
C GLN A 103 42.42 9.32 0.22
N GLU A 104 42.26 9.33 1.53
CA GLU A 104 41.09 8.79 2.25
C GLU A 104 40.52 9.83 3.24
N PRO A 105 39.97 10.95 2.76
CA PRO A 105 39.45 12.02 3.64
C PRO A 105 38.30 11.57 4.54
N PHE A 106 37.55 10.55 4.12
CA PHE A 106 36.35 10.09 4.80
C PHE A 106 36.23 8.58 4.75
N LYS A 107 35.87 7.99 5.90
CA LYS A 107 35.38 6.61 5.96
C LYS A 107 33.88 6.61 6.10
N VAL A 108 33.23 5.88 5.20
CA VAL A 108 31.78 5.79 5.09
C VAL A 108 31.36 4.34 5.29
N GLU A 109 30.49 4.08 6.26
CA GLU A 109 29.90 2.75 6.47
C GLU A 109 28.72 2.50 5.52
N SER A 110 28.31 1.25 5.39
CA SER A 110 27.16 0.84 4.58
C SER A 110 25.90 1.64 4.92
N THR A 111 25.19 2.10 3.89
CA THR A 111 23.87 2.73 4.03
C THR A 111 22.83 1.74 4.50
N ASN A 112 22.20 2.05 5.63
CA ASN A 112 21.06 1.33 6.15
C ASN A 112 19.77 2.08 5.79
N TYR A 113 18.67 1.33 5.66
CA TYR A 113 17.37 1.93 5.42
C TYR A 113 16.22 1.15 6.01
N TRP A 114 15.16 1.88 6.33
CA TRP A 114 13.95 1.34 6.92
C TRP A 114 12.70 2.03 6.38
N TRP A 115 11.65 1.23 6.26
CA TRP A 115 10.32 1.70 5.90
C TRP A 115 9.41 1.63 7.12
N TYR A 116 8.65 2.69 7.32
CA TYR A 116 7.62 2.79 8.34
C TYR A 116 6.33 3.31 7.70
N ASP A 117 5.19 2.85 8.21
CA ASP A 117 3.93 3.51 7.94
C ASP A 117 3.77 4.78 8.81
N ASN A 118 2.70 5.54 8.59
CA ASN A 118 2.47 6.78 9.32
C ASN A 118 2.11 6.55 10.80
N ASN A 119 1.74 5.32 11.19
CA ASN A 119 1.52 4.94 12.58
C ASN A 119 2.83 4.56 13.30
N GLY A 120 3.97 4.57 12.59
CA GLY A 120 5.29 4.20 13.13
C GLY A 120 5.53 2.69 13.14
N VAL A 121 4.73 1.90 12.43
CA VAL A 121 4.93 0.46 12.29
C VAL A 121 5.98 0.20 11.22
N ARG A 122 7.03 -0.54 11.57
CA ARG A 122 8.10 -0.90 10.63
C ARG A 122 7.60 -1.93 9.63
N ILE A 123 7.80 -1.67 8.34
CA ILE A 123 7.36 -2.54 7.25
C ILE A 123 8.49 -3.51 6.87
N ILE A 124 8.26 -4.81 7.04
CA ILE A 124 9.27 -5.86 6.88
C ILE A 124 8.73 -7.07 6.11
N GLY A 125 9.62 -7.97 5.69
CA GLY A 125 9.25 -9.25 5.09
C GLY A 125 8.39 -9.12 3.83
N ASN A 126 7.33 -9.93 3.75
CA ASN A 126 6.45 -9.97 2.58
C ASN A 126 5.62 -8.70 2.40
N ASP A 127 5.46 -7.86 3.42
CA ASP A 127 4.74 -6.59 3.27
C ASP A 127 5.45 -5.64 2.30
N LYS A 128 6.77 -5.74 2.15
CA LYS A 128 7.53 -4.97 1.16
C LYS A 128 7.14 -5.31 -0.30
N LYS A 129 6.56 -6.48 -0.53
CA LYS A 129 6.08 -6.92 -1.86
C LYS A 129 4.65 -6.46 -2.15
N LYS A 130 3.94 -5.92 -1.17
CA LYS A 130 2.61 -5.36 -1.39
C LYS A 130 2.74 -4.07 -2.18
N MET A 131 1.80 -3.85 -3.09
CA MET A 131 1.65 -2.55 -3.75
C MET A 131 1.28 -1.50 -2.70
N ILE A 132 1.72 -0.25 -2.89
CA ILE A 132 1.46 0.83 -1.94
C ILE A 132 0.08 1.48 -2.14
N GLY A 133 -0.54 1.29 -3.30
CA GLY A 133 -1.79 1.91 -3.75
C GLY A 133 -3.07 1.29 -3.16
N CYS A 134 -4.03 1.00 -4.05
CA CYS A 134 -5.36 0.51 -3.72
C CYS A 134 -5.35 -0.72 -2.79
N GLY A 135 -5.97 -0.60 -1.62
CA GLY A 135 -6.12 -1.71 -0.69
C GLY A 135 -4.83 -2.18 -0.02
N SER A 136 -3.75 -1.38 -0.08
CA SER A 136 -2.48 -1.69 0.59
C SER A 136 -2.61 -1.78 2.10
N GLY A 137 -3.50 -0.96 2.68
CA GLY A 137 -3.75 -0.90 4.12
C GLY A 137 -2.65 -0.21 4.92
N PHE A 138 -1.58 0.28 4.27
CA PHE A 138 -0.56 1.04 4.96
C PHE A 138 -1.07 2.44 5.32
N SER A 139 -0.86 2.86 6.56
CA SER A 139 -1.14 4.23 7.01
C SER A 139 -0.21 5.21 6.28
N MET A 140 -0.78 6.17 5.55
CA MET A 140 -0.02 7.10 4.70
C MET A 140 0.22 8.46 5.38
N PRO A 141 1.29 9.19 5.01
CA PRO A 141 2.37 8.79 4.10
C PRO A 141 3.34 7.79 4.75
N LEU A 142 3.96 6.96 3.92
CA LEU A 142 5.09 6.11 4.32
C LEU A 142 6.33 6.96 4.60
N LYS A 143 7.19 6.46 5.48
CA LYS A 143 8.48 7.07 5.82
C LYS A 143 9.61 6.13 5.42
N LEU A 144 10.48 6.61 4.52
CA LEU A 144 11.76 5.98 4.21
C LEU A 144 12.86 6.70 4.97
N ILE A 145 13.47 6.01 5.92
CA ILE A 145 14.61 6.50 6.72
C ILE A 145 15.88 5.90 6.14
N LEU A 146 16.85 6.76 5.83
CA LEU A 146 18.17 6.42 5.29
C LEU A 146 19.23 6.88 6.28
N GLU A 147 20.18 6.00 6.61
CA GLU A 147 21.26 6.32 7.55
C GLU A 147 22.60 5.78 7.07
N THR A 148 23.63 6.61 7.18
CA THR A 148 25.03 6.23 6.96
C THR A 148 25.91 6.85 8.04
N LYS A 149 26.87 6.07 8.56
CA LYS A 149 27.84 6.58 9.51
C LYS A 149 29.13 7.00 8.82
N VAL A 150 29.70 8.11 9.25
CA VAL A 150 30.86 8.75 8.61
C VAL A 150 31.89 9.19 9.65
N LYS A 151 33.16 9.07 9.27
CA LYS A 151 34.32 9.69 9.95
C LYS A 151 35.14 10.50 8.94
N ALA A 152 35.84 11.52 9.41
CA ALA A 152 36.82 12.29 8.67
C ALA A 152 38.25 11.93 9.12
N TYR A 153 39.20 12.03 8.20
CA TYR A 153 40.63 11.90 8.47
C TYR A 153 41.39 13.16 8.06
N SER A 154 42.29 13.59 8.92
CA SER A 154 43.18 14.71 8.67
C SER A 154 44.51 14.22 8.07
N GLN A 155 45.22 15.10 7.37
CA GLN A 155 46.47 14.75 6.68
C GLN A 155 47.65 14.61 7.65
N TYR A 156 47.69 15.44 8.70
CA TYR A 156 48.85 15.57 9.60
C TYR A 156 48.48 15.62 11.09
N GLY A 157 47.20 15.78 11.41
CA GLY A 157 46.69 15.94 12.77
C GLY A 157 46.86 14.71 13.66
N ILE A 158 47.15 14.93 14.95
CA ILE A 158 47.02 13.92 16.00
C ILE A 158 46.07 14.49 17.06
N PRO A 159 44.88 13.87 17.29
CA PRO A 159 44.38 12.67 16.63
C PRO A 159 43.98 12.90 15.16
N ASN A 160 44.24 11.91 14.31
CA ASN A 160 43.99 12.00 12.86
C ASN A 160 42.57 11.60 12.43
N GLU A 161 41.73 11.13 13.36
CA GLU A 161 40.40 10.58 13.08
C GLU A 161 39.34 11.35 13.87
N SER A 162 38.24 11.70 13.20
CA SER A 162 37.08 12.32 13.84
C SER A 162 36.27 11.33 14.68
N LYS A 163 35.45 11.87 15.59
CA LYS A 163 34.32 11.10 16.11
C LYS A 163 33.40 10.67 14.96
N GLN A 164 32.80 9.51 15.09
CA GLN A 164 31.80 9.03 14.13
C GLN A 164 30.51 9.82 14.28
N ILE A 165 29.95 10.25 13.16
CA ILE A 165 28.62 10.86 13.11
C ILE A 165 27.68 10.04 12.22
N THR A 166 26.38 10.23 12.41
CA THR A 166 25.35 9.63 11.56
C THR A 166 24.76 10.71 10.65
N LEU A 167 24.84 10.51 9.35
CA LEU A 167 24.07 11.24 8.36
C LEU A 167 22.74 10.51 8.18
N ALA A 168 21.63 11.19 8.40
CA ALA A 168 20.31 10.60 8.33
C ALA A 168 19.36 11.47 7.49
N LYS A 169 18.48 10.81 6.72
CA LYS A 169 17.44 11.50 5.95
C LYS A 169 16.15 10.70 5.96
N THR A 170 15.03 11.41 6.11
CA THR A 170 13.69 10.81 6.10
C THR A 170 12.87 11.40 4.98
N TYR A 171 12.31 10.56 4.12
CA TYR A 171 11.44 10.98 3.03
C TYR A 171 10.00 10.50 3.26
N GLN A 172 9.04 11.37 2.96
CA GLN A 172 7.61 11.07 3.03
C GLN A 172 7.09 10.71 1.65
N ILE A 173 6.56 9.50 1.52
CA ILE A 173 6.20 8.89 0.24
C ILE A 173 4.78 8.38 0.33
N ALA A 174 3.98 8.70 -0.69
CA ALA A 174 2.64 8.16 -0.80
C ALA A 174 2.30 7.83 -2.24
N PRO A 175 1.35 6.91 -2.49
CA PRO A 175 0.67 6.86 -3.76
C PRO A 175 -0.30 8.06 -3.92
N LYS A 176 -0.65 8.37 -5.17
CA LYS A 176 -1.83 9.18 -5.47
C LYS A 176 -3.06 8.57 -4.82
N SER A 177 -3.87 9.42 -4.17
CA SER A 177 -5.09 8.97 -3.50
C SER A 177 -6.16 8.59 -4.53
N GLU A 178 -6.81 7.44 -4.31
CA GLU A 178 -7.87 6.91 -5.17
C GLU A 178 -8.92 6.17 -4.32
N LEU A 179 -10.19 6.28 -4.72
CA LEU A 179 -11.21 5.30 -4.39
C LEU A 179 -11.19 4.21 -5.46
N CYS A 180 -11.00 2.95 -5.08
CA CYS A 180 -10.68 1.90 -6.03
C CYS A 180 -11.81 0.89 -6.22
N TYR A 181 -12.33 0.35 -5.12
CA TYR A 181 -13.29 -0.76 -5.15
C TYR A 181 -14.39 -0.62 -4.10
N ALA A 182 -15.48 -1.35 -4.31
CA ALA A 182 -16.51 -1.62 -3.32
C ALA A 182 -16.49 -3.11 -2.99
N LYS A 183 -16.16 -3.44 -1.75
CA LYS A 183 -15.88 -4.80 -1.26
C LYS A 183 -17.04 -5.35 -0.42
N PRO A 184 -17.92 -6.20 -0.98
CA PRO A 184 -18.94 -6.90 -0.20
C PRO A 184 -18.37 -7.59 1.04
N ASN A 185 -19.11 -7.56 2.15
CA ASN A 185 -18.63 -8.11 3.41
C ASN A 185 -18.41 -9.62 3.38
N SER A 186 -19.08 -10.35 2.48
CA SER A 186 -18.81 -11.77 2.26
C SER A 186 -17.33 -12.04 1.96
N ILE A 187 -16.65 -11.14 1.24
CA ILE A 187 -15.22 -11.27 0.90
C ILE A 187 -14.34 -11.08 2.13
N ILE A 188 -14.75 -10.23 3.07
CA ILE A 188 -14.03 -9.97 4.32
C ILE A 188 -14.14 -11.19 5.24
N ILE A 189 -15.33 -11.80 5.32
CA ILE A 189 -15.62 -12.91 6.21
C ILE A 189 -15.18 -14.27 5.63
N TYR A 190 -15.26 -14.42 4.31
CA TYR A 190 -14.93 -15.63 3.57
C TYR A 190 -13.97 -15.33 2.42
N PRO A 191 -12.72 -14.91 2.71
CA PRO A 191 -11.72 -14.67 1.68
C PRO A 191 -11.43 -15.90 0.83
N GLU A 192 -11.68 -17.12 1.35
CA GLU A 192 -11.52 -18.40 0.68
C GLU A 192 -12.70 -18.80 -0.24
N TYR A 193 -13.83 -18.10 -0.18
CA TYR A 193 -15.07 -18.45 -0.91
C TYR A 193 -15.67 -17.28 -1.71
N GLN A 194 -14.86 -16.55 -2.48
CA GLN A 194 -15.35 -15.33 -3.16
C GLN A 194 -15.91 -15.60 -4.56
N TRP A 195 -15.45 -16.64 -5.24
CA TRP A 195 -15.98 -17.12 -6.52
C TRP A 195 -15.72 -18.62 -6.63
N GLY A 196 -16.59 -19.36 -7.30
CA GLY A 196 -16.42 -20.79 -7.48
C GLY A 196 -16.45 -21.21 -8.93
N LYS A 197 -15.95 -22.41 -9.19
CA LYS A 197 -16.07 -23.16 -10.44
C LYS A 197 -16.59 -24.55 -10.10
N LEU A 198 -17.48 -25.07 -10.94
CA LEU A 198 -17.84 -26.47 -10.94
C LEU A 198 -16.70 -27.30 -11.50
N GLY A 199 -16.38 -28.42 -10.85
CA GLY A 199 -15.42 -29.39 -11.38
C GLY A 199 -15.74 -29.83 -12.79
N ASP A 200 -14.69 -30.05 -13.60
CA ASP A 200 -14.83 -30.46 -15.00
C ASP A 200 -15.16 -31.96 -15.17
N ASN A 201 -15.25 -32.72 -14.08
CA ASN A 201 -15.48 -34.16 -14.12
C ASN A 201 -16.95 -34.51 -13.79
N PRO A 202 -17.74 -34.99 -14.77
CA PRO A 202 -19.13 -35.38 -14.56
C PRO A 202 -19.33 -36.61 -13.66
N ASP A 203 -18.29 -37.42 -13.46
CA ASP A 203 -18.34 -38.67 -12.67
C ASP A 203 -17.85 -38.49 -11.21
N LEU A 204 -17.32 -37.31 -10.85
CA LEU A 204 -16.78 -37.02 -9.51
C LEU A 204 -17.64 -35.97 -8.78
N ASN A 205 -18.69 -36.44 -8.11
CA ASN A 205 -19.35 -35.80 -6.95
C ASN A 205 -19.24 -34.26 -6.86
N TYR A 206 -19.81 -33.52 -7.82
CA TYR A 206 -20.21 -32.10 -7.70
C TYR A 206 -19.26 -31.19 -6.89
N GLN A 207 -17.94 -31.37 -7.03
CA GLN A 207 -16.99 -30.64 -6.19
C GLN A 207 -16.89 -29.20 -6.65
N MET A 208 -17.13 -28.29 -5.72
CA MET A 208 -17.05 -26.85 -5.95
C MET A 208 -15.64 -26.38 -5.58
N TYR A 209 -14.93 -25.86 -6.58
CA TYR A 209 -13.59 -25.30 -6.40
C TYR A 209 -13.69 -23.81 -6.19
N TRP A 210 -13.50 -23.39 -4.94
CA TRP A 210 -13.48 -21.98 -4.58
C TRP A 210 -12.14 -21.34 -4.92
N ASN A 211 -12.21 -20.09 -5.33
CA ASN A 211 -11.08 -19.25 -5.66
C ASN A 211 -10.12 -19.85 -6.71
N SER A 212 -10.61 -20.75 -7.55
CA SER A 212 -9.76 -21.50 -8.47
C SER A 212 -9.09 -20.56 -9.49
N PRO A 213 -7.76 -20.64 -9.70
CA PRO A 213 -7.04 -19.76 -10.63
C PRO A 213 -7.50 -19.87 -12.09
N ASP A 214 -7.97 -21.06 -12.49
CA ASP A 214 -8.54 -21.42 -13.79
C ASP A 214 -10.05 -21.16 -13.87
N GLY A 215 -10.73 -20.95 -12.74
CA GLY A 215 -12.17 -20.69 -12.62
C GLY A 215 -12.55 -19.23 -12.80
N ARG A 216 -11.76 -18.43 -13.51
CA ARG A 216 -12.03 -17.00 -13.73
C ARG A 216 -13.15 -16.78 -14.75
N THR A 217 -13.23 -17.66 -15.76
CA THR A 217 -14.23 -17.59 -16.83
C THR A 217 -15.51 -18.31 -16.40
N ARG A 218 -16.65 -17.74 -16.78
CA ARG A 218 -17.97 -18.37 -16.60
C ARG A 218 -18.02 -19.68 -17.39
N SER A 219 -18.31 -20.79 -16.73
CA SER A 219 -18.51 -22.09 -17.36
C SER A 219 -19.99 -22.32 -17.71
N LYS A 220 -20.30 -23.48 -18.33
CA LYS A 220 -21.68 -23.89 -18.62
C LYS A 220 -22.55 -23.94 -17.35
N GLY A 221 -21.97 -24.29 -16.20
CA GLY A 221 -22.63 -24.30 -14.89
C GLY A 221 -22.48 -23.01 -14.08
N GLY A 222 -22.00 -21.93 -14.71
CA GLY A 222 -21.85 -20.63 -14.09
C GLY A 222 -20.47 -20.41 -13.49
N GLY A 223 -20.42 -19.76 -12.33
CA GLY A 223 -19.18 -19.51 -11.60
C GLY A 223 -18.32 -18.40 -12.22
N GLY A 224 -17.13 -18.21 -11.68
CA GLY A 224 -16.21 -17.15 -12.09
C GLY A 224 -16.73 -15.74 -11.79
N TYR A 225 -16.18 -14.76 -12.51
CA TYR A 225 -16.50 -13.35 -12.29
C TYR A 225 -16.27 -12.49 -13.54
N THR A 226 -16.99 -11.37 -13.62
CA THR A 226 -16.81 -10.35 -14.67
C THR A 226 -15.55 -9.51 -14.42
N GLN A 227 -15.07 -8.77 -15.43
CA GLN A 227 -13.90 -7.89 -15.29
C GLN A 227 -14.09 -6.73 -14.29
N ASP A 228 -15.34 -6.46 -13.91
CA ASP A 228 -15.69 -5.51 -12.86
C ASP A 228 -15.31 -6.01 -11.48
N TYR A 229 -15.17 -7.32 -11.29
CA TYR A 229 -14.81 -7.92 -10.02
C TYR A 229 -13.30 -8.18 -9.97
N VAL A 230 -12.67 -7.66 -8.92
CA VAL A 230 -11.25 -7.88 -8.61
C VAL A 230 -11.16 -8.74 -7.35
N PRO A 231 -10.57 -9.95 -7.43
CA PRO A 231 -10.38 -10.82 -6.27
C PRO A 231 -9.74 -10.08 -5.09
N ASN A 232 -10.21 -10.38 -3.88
CA ASN A 232 -9.84 -9.75 -2.60
C ASN A 232 -10.28 -8.29 -2.42
N TYR A 233 -10.66 -7.59 -3.48
CA TYR A 233 -11.00 -6.16 -3.44
C TYR A 233 -12.45 -5.85 -3.78
N GLY A 234 -13.18 -6.75 -4.46
CA GLY A 234 -14.59 -6.57 -4.80
C GLY A 234 -14.78 -5.90 -6.14
N PHE A 235 -15.84 -5.10 -6.28
CA PHE A 235 -16.20 -4.49 -7.56
C PHE A 235 -15.47 -3.17 -7.78
N ARG A 236 -15.03 -2.91 -9.01
CA ARG A 236 -14.49 -1.62 -9.43
C ARG A 236 -15.55 -0.53 -9.22
N ILE A 237 -15.14 0.60 -8.65
CA ILE A 237 -16.03 1.77 -8.52
C ILE A 237 -16.32 2.44 -9.86
N LYS A 238 -15.47 2.20 -10.87
CA LYS A 238 -15.69 2.50 -12.28
C LYS A 238 -15.74 1.18 -13.05
N PRO A 239 -16.93 0.57 -13.16
CA PRO A 239 -17.12 -0.66 -13.93
C PRO A 239 -16.72 -0.49 -15.39
N VAL A 240 -16.27 -1.57 -16.01
CA VAL A 240 -15.92 -1.67 -17.43
C VAL A 240 -16.88 -2.59 -18.20
N VAL A 241 -17.58 -3.50 -17.52
CA VAL A 241 -18.58 -4.40 -18.12
C VAL A 241 -20.00 -3.89 -17.87
N SER A 242 -20.34 -3.58 -16.62
CA SER A 242 -21.66 -3.06 -16.26
C SER A 242 -21.79 -1.56 -16.57
N SER A 243 -22.98 -1.15 -17.00
CA SER A 243 -23.35 0.27 -17.11
C SER A 243 -23.85 0.85 -15.79
N LYS A 244 -23.96 0.03 -14.73
CA LYS A 244 -24.41 0.42 -13.39
C LYS A 244 -23.29 0.26 -12.38
N THR A 245 -23.39 1.00 -11.29
CA THR A 245 -22.47 0.90 -10.15
C THR A 245 -23.04 -0.03 -9.09
N PHE A 246 -22.19 -0.88 -8.51
CA PHE A 246 -22.58 -1.70 -7.36
C PHE A 246 -23.00 -0.81 -6.16
N PRO A 247 -23.91 -1.24 -5.29
CA PRO A 247 -24.84 -2.34 -5.51
C PRO A 247 -26.05 -1.92 -6.35
N THR A 248 -26.57 -2.85 -7.17
CA THR A 248 -27.88 -2.72 -7.80
C THR A 248 -28.95 -3.60 -7.15
N THR A 249 -28.55 -4.49 -6.25
CA THR A 249 -29.40 -5.36 -5.41
C THR A 249 -29.15 -5.07 -3.93
N GLY A 250 -29.98 -5.53 -3.00
CA GLY A 250 -29.69 -5.34 -1.58
C GLY A 250 -30.79 -5.81 -0.64
N PHE A 251 -30.51 -5.69 0.65
CA PHE A 251 -31.36 -6.16 1.73
C PHE A 251 -30.99 -5.45 3.04
N PRO A 252 -31.88 -5.42 4.04
CA PRO A 252 -31.54 -4.89 5.37
C PRO A 252 -30.34 -5.64 5.97
N GLY A 253 -29.31 -4.91 6.40
CA GLY A 253 -28.07 -5.45 6.94
C GLY A 253 -27.00 -5.78 5.90
N ALA A 254 -27.27 -5.59 4.60
CA ALA A 254 -26.25 -5.69 3.57
C ALA A 254 -25.17 -4.63 3.80
N LYS A 255 -23.89 -5.01 3.68
CA LYS A 255 -22.77 -4.09 3.91
C LYS A 255 -21.57 -4.38 3.02
N PHE A 256 -20.84 -3.34 2.67
CA PHE A 256 -19.63 -3.38 1.86
C PHE A 256 -18.64 -2.31 2.31
N GLN A 257 -17.36 -2.53 2.06
CA GLN A 257 -16.31 -1.54 2.35
C GLN A 257 -15.95 -0.78 1.09
N LEU A 258 -15.86 0.55 1.15
CA LEU A 258 -15.10 1.31 0.16
C LEU A 258 -13.62 1.00 0.34
N VAL A 259 -12.93 0.64 -0.73
CA VAL A 259 -11.49 0.32 -0.71
C VAL A 259 -10.74 1.50 -1.29
N MET A 260 -10.15 2.29 -0.41
CA MET A 260 -9.26 3.39 -0.75
C MET A 260 -7.81 2.93 -0.99
N THR A 261 -7.02 3.78 -1.63
CA THR A 261 -5.55 3.74 -1.58
C THR A 261 -5.04 4.05 -0.17
N GLY A 262 -4.07 3.27 0.33
CA GLY A 262 -3.55 3.41 1.70
C GLY A 262 -4.47 2.76 2.74
N ALA A 263 -4.44 3.26 3.97
CA ALA A 263 -5.32 2.79 5.04
C ALA A 263 -6.68 3.48 4.95
N GLN A 264 -7.75 2.76 5.31
CA GLN A 264 -9.09 3.37 5.34
C GLN A 264 -9.17 4.54 6.32
N THR A 265 -8.35 4.52 7.37
CA THR A 265 -8.25 5.57 8.39
C THR A 265 -7.59 6.85 7.91
N ASP A 266 -6.96 6.86 6.72
CA ASP A 266 -6.36 8.05 6.11
C ASP A 266 -7.44 9.02 5.56
N TYR A 267 -8.71 8.62 5.64
CA TYR A 267 -9.85 9.34 5.11
C TYR A 267 -10.91 9.61 6.17
N ASP A 268 -11.67 10.68 5.97
CA ASP A 268 -12.93 10.95 6.64
C ASP A 268 -14.09 10.65 5.70
N TYR A 269 -15.01 9.79 6.14
CA TYR A 269 -16.16 9.37 5.35
C TYR A 269 -17.43 10.10 5.79
N GLN A 270 -18.21 10.55 4.83
CA GLN A 270 -19.46 11.26 5.07
C GLN A 270 -20.51 10.90 4.02
N LEU A 271 -21.77 10.82 4.45
CA LEU A 271 -22.92 10.72 3.56
C LEU A 271 -23.32 12.13 3.14
N ILE A 272 -23.15 12.44 1.85
CA ILE A 272 -23.53 13.74 1.27
C ILE A 272 -24.97 13.72 0.77
N ASN A 273 -25.45 12.54 0.36
CA ASN A 273 -26.83 12.33 -0.06
C ASN A 273 -27.31 10.96 0.42
N ASN A 274 -28.42 10.92 1.17
CA ASN A 274 -28.96 9.71 1.79
C ASN A 274 -30.51 9.70 1.79
N PRO A 275 -31.16 9.68 0.62
CA PRO A 275 -32.60 9.81 0.54
C PRO A 275 -33.33 8.65 1.20
N GLY A 276 -34.11 8.95 2.24
CA GLY A 276 -34.84 7.97 3.06
C GLY A 276 -34.02 7.40 4.22
N ASP A 277 -32.84 7.96 4.50
CA ASP A 277 -31.98 7.65 5.66
C ASP A 277 -31.66 6.16 5.81
N GLY A 278 -31.65 5.43 4.69
CA GLY A 278 -31.53 3.98 4.64
C GLY A 278 -30.10 3.48 4.67
N VAL A 279 -29.10 4.37 4.70
CA VAL A 279 -27.68 4.01 4.64
C VAL A 279 -26.90 4.67 5.77
N VAL A 280 -25.91 3.97 6.29
CA VAL A 280 -24.90 4.50 7.22
C VAL A 280 -23.50 4.16 6.70
N VAL A 281 -22.52 5.00 7.02
CA VAL A 281 -21.09 4.76 6.74
C VAL A 281 -20.28 4.95 8.01
N ASP A 282 -19.32 4.07 8.28
CA ASP A 282 -18.43 4.17 9.44
C ASP A 282 -17.06 4.80 9.10
N LYS A 283 -16.23 4.97 10.14
CA LYS A 283 -14.88 5.55 10.03
C LYS A 283 -13.89 4.73 9.18
N ASN A 284 -14.21 3.49 8.84
CA ASN A 284 -13.40 2.60 8.02
C ASN A 284 -13.98 2.43 6.61
N GLY A 285 -14.93 3.28 6.22
CA GLY A 285 -15.59 3.21 4.92
C GLY A 285 -16.54 2.01 4.77
N MET A 286 -16.98 1.39 5.87
CA MET A 286 -18.01 0.35 5.81
C MET A 286 -19.38 1.00 5.62
N VAL A 287 -19.96 0.79 4.45
CA VAL A 287 -21.31 1.22 4.09
C VAL A 287 -22.28 0.09 4.44
N LYS A 288 -23.34 0.41 5.20
CA LYS A 288 -24.40 -0.55 5.57
C LYS A 288 -25.77 -0.03 5.17
N LEU A 289 -26.55 -0.90 4.54
CA LEU A 289 -27.94 -0.66 4.15
C LEU A 289 -28.87 -1.07 5.30
N ILE A 290 -29.53 -0.11 5.92
CA ILE A 290 -30.53 -0.30 6.98
C ILE A 290 -31.91 -0.55 6.37
N SER A 291 -32.27 0.24 5.36
CA SER A 291 -33.54 0.17 4.64
C SER A 291 -33.31 0.46 3.16
N LYS A 292 -34.34 0.26 2.31
CA LYS A 292 -34.24 0.52 0.87
C LYS A 292 -34.08 2.03 0.64
N PRO A 293 -32.98 2.51 0.04
CA PRO A 293 -32.86 3.93 -0.31
C PRO A 293 -33.97 4.35 -1.28
N SER A 294 -34.50 5.56 -1.11
CA SER A 294 -35.57 6.10 -1.96
C SER A 294 -35.03 6.83 -3.20
N GLY A 295 -33.71 7.02 -3.28
CA GLY A 295 -33.01 7.65 -4.40
C GLY A 295 -31.51 7.29 -4.40
N THR A 296 -30.73 8.00 -5.20
CA THR A 296 -29.28 7.83 -5.27
C THR A 296 -28.62 8.21 -3.94
N VAL A 297 -27.72 7.35 -3.46
CA VAL A 297 -26.92 7.58 -2.26
C VAL A 297 -25.52 7.99 -2.70
N THR A 298 -24.95 8.99 -2.03
CA THR A 298 -23.59 9.47 -2.30
C THR A 298 -22.77 9.54 -1.02
N ILE A 299 -21.65 8.82 -1.02
CA ILE A 299 -20.64 8.83 0.04
C ILE A 299 -19.43 9.60 -0.47
N ARG A 300 -18.87 10.48 0.36
CA ARG A 300 -17.61 11.17 0.09
C ARG A 300 -16.55 10.72 1.08
N ALA A 301 -15.36 10.41 0.57
CA ALA A 301 -14.14 10.19 1.33
C ALA A 301 -13.20 11.40 1.13
N VAL A 302 -12.85 12.09 2.21
CA VAL A 302 -11.93 13.24 2.20
C VAL A 302 -10.59 12.79 2.73
N LEU A 303 -9.51 13.05 1.99
CA LEU A 303 -8.16 12.66 2.41
C LEU A 303 -7.67 13.57 3.55
N LYS A 304 -7.24 12.97 4.67
CA LYS A 304 -6.84 13.76 5.86
C LYS A 304 -5.57 14.58 5.66
N ARG A 305 -4.60 14.05 4.92
CA ARG A 305 -3.34 14.77 4.65
C ARG A 305 -3.50 15.95 3.71
N ASP A 306 -4.59 15.99 2.94
CA ASP A 306 -4.92 17.05 2.00
C ASP A 306 -6.44 17.08 1.77
N ALA A 307 -7.12 17.97 2.49
CA ALA A 307 -8.58 18.08 2.47
C ALA A 307 -9.14 18.57 1.12
N SER A 308 -8.30 19.03 0.19
CA SER A 308 -8.73 19.36 -1.18
C SER A 308 -8.98 18.11 -2.03
N VAL A 309 -8.40 16.97 -1.64
CA VAL A 309 -8.54 15.70 -2.34
C VAL A 309 -9.75 14.94 -1.79
N MET A 310 -10.77 14.80 -2.62
CA MET A 310 -12.04 14.18 -2.28
C MET A 310 -12.44 13.14 -3.33
N HIS A 311 -12.97 12.00 -2.88
CA HIS A 311 -13.48 10.95 -3.74
C HIS A 311 -14.95 10.70 -3.42
N GLU A 312 -15.78 10.57 -4.44
CA GLU A 312 -17.20 10.31 -4.29
C GLU A 312 -17.59 8.95 -4.86
N TYR A 313 -18.45 8.26 -4.14
CA TYR A 313 -19.07 7.02 -4.56
C TYR A 313 -20.58 7.17 -4.55
N SER A 314 -21.21 6.95 -5.70
CA SER A 314 -22.66 7.01 -5.83
C SER A 314 -23.23 5.70 -6.36
N PHE A 315 -24.36 5.28 -5.78
CA PHE A 315 -25.14 4.15 -6.27
C PHE A 315 -26.64 4.47 -6.20
N THR A 316 -27.40 3.89 -7.11
CA THR A 316 -28.78 4.27 -7.45
C THR A 316 -29.73 3.11 -7.13
N PRO A 317 -31.04 3.36 -6.93
CA PRO A 317 -31.92 2.43 -6.24
C PRO A 317 -31.87 1.00 -6.74
N ILE A 318 -31.90 0.16 -5.74
CA ILE A 318 -31.78 -1.27 -5.79
C ILE A 318 -33.00 -1.86 -6.51
N SER A 319 -32.79 -2.45 -7.70
CA SER A 319 -33.82 -3.08 -8.53
C SER A 319 -34.46 -4.25 -7.78
N VAL A 320 -33.65 -5.01 -7.04
CA VAL A 320 -34.06 -6.15 -6.21
C VAL A 320 -33.78 -5.86 -4.73
N TRP A 321 -34.83 -5.59 -3.94
CA TRP A 321 -34.72 -5.41 -2.49
C TRP A 321 -35.28 -6.62 -1.74
N ALA A 322 -34.41 -7.48 -1.24
CA ALA A 322 -34.79 -8.70 -0.54
C ALA A 322 -35.09 -8.43 0.94
N LYS A 323 -36.17 -9.04 1.46
CA LYS A 323 -36.54 -9.02 2.88
C LYS A 323 -36.54 -10.44 3.44
N PRO A 324 -35.38 -10.96 3.87
CA PRO A 324 -35.29 -12.30 4.43
C PRO A 324 -36.17 -12.46 5.68
N GLN A 325 -36.75 -13.66 5.88
CA GLN A 325 -37.74 -13.95 6.92
C GLN A 325 -37.18 -14.63 8.18
N GLY A 326 -35.85 -14.60 8.36
CA GLY A 326 -35.21 -15.09 9.58
C GLY A 326 -35.30 -16.61 9.71
N ASP A 327 -35.68 -17.06 10.90
CA ASP A 327 -35.74 -18.48 11.26
C ASP A 327 -37.02 -19.19 10.79
N PHE A 328 -37.87 -18.51 10.03
CA PHE A 328 -39.09 -19.10 9.48
C PHE A 328 -38.76 -20.27 8.54
N LYS A 329 -39.32 -21.44 8.84
CA LYS A 329 -39.33 -22.63 7.98
C LYS A 329 -40.77 -23.05 7.77
N GLY A 330 -41.13 -23.31 6.51
CA GLY A 330 -42.47 -23.74 6.13
C GLY A 330 -42.50 -24.28 4.72
N ASP A 331 -43.61 -24.87 4.34
CA ASP A 331 -43.85 -25.27 2.96
C ASP A 331 -44.02 -24.06 2.03
N ARG A 332 -44.17 -24.33 0.72
CA ARG A 332 -44.30 -23.30 -0.30
C ARG A 332 -45.49 -22.37 -0.04
N ALA A 333 -46.64 -22.91 0.35
CA ALA A 333 -47.86 -22.15 0.61
C ALA A 333 -47.71 -21.21 1.82
N SER A 334 -47.11 -21.70 2.90
CA SER A 334 -46.82 -20.91 4.10
C SER A 334 -45.81 -19.79 3.79
N GLY A 335 -44.81 -20.08 2.95
CA GLY A 335 -43.86 -19.08 2.45
C GLY A 335 -44.54 -17.97 1.65
N TRP A 336 -45.49 -18.32 0.77
CA TRP A 336 -46.28 -17.33 0.03
C TRP A 336 -47.08 -16.43 0.95
N GLN A 337 -47.83 -17.00 1.89
CA GLN A 337 -48.64 -16.23 2.83
C GLN A 337 -47.76 -15.28 3.65
N ARG A 338 -46.62 -15.78 4.15
CA ARG A 338 -45.69 -15.00 4.98
C ARG A 338 -45.10 -13.80 4.23
N CYS A 339 -44.81 -13.96 2.94
CA CYS A 339 -44.25 -12.90 2.10
C CYS A 339 -45.30 -11.97 1.47
N GLY A 340 -46.60 -12.18 1.74
CA GLY A 340 -47.68 -11.35 1.17
C GLY A 340 -48.08 -11.75 -0.26
N GLY A 341 -47.90 -13.03 -0.60
CA GLY A 341 -48.29 -13.65 -1.87
C GLY A 341 -47.11 -14.08 -2.75
N ILE A 342 -47.40 -14.98 -3.69
CA ILE A 342 -46.41 -15.54 -4.63
C ILE A 342 -45.63 -14.46 -5.41
N ASN A 343 -46.29 -13.37 -5.79
CA ASN A 343 -45.68 -12.27 -6.55
C ASN A 343 -44.70 -11.41 -5.73
N LYS A 344 -44.65 -11.60 -4.41
CA LYS A 344 -43.72 -10.91 -3.50
C LYS A 344 -42.49 -11.75 -3.16
N LEU A 345 -42.45 -13.01 -3.59
CA LEU A 345 -41.24 -13.81 -3.55
C LEU A 345 -40.31 -13.41 -4.71
N LEU A 346 -39.01 -13.50 -4.45
CA LEU A 346 -38.01 -13.35 -5.50
C LEU A 346 -38.07 -14.56 -6.44
N SER A 347 -37.91 -14.30 -7.72
CA SER A 347 -37.60 -15.33 -8.72
C SER A 347 -36.19 -15.86 -8.54
N VAL A 348 -35.91 -17.01 -9.15
CA VAL A 348 -34.57 -17.59 -9.18
C VAL A 348 -33.57 -16.59 -9.78
N ASN A 349 -33.93 -15.91 -10.86
CA ASN A 349 -33.06 -14.95 -11.55
C ASN A 349 -32.76 -13.69 -10.73
N GLU A 350 -33.68 -13.25 -9.87
CA GLU A 350 -33.43 -12.13 -8.95
C GLU A 350 -32.46 -12.53 -7.82
N LEU A 351 -32.46 -13.81 -7.42
CA LEU A 351 -31.56 -14.35 -6.40
C LEU A 351 -30.19 -14.71 -6.97
N THR A 352 -30.12 -15.36 -8.12
CA THR A 352 -28.89 -15.89 -8.70
C THR A 352 -28.86 -15.75 -10.22
N ASN A 353 -27.66 -15.54 -10.77
CA ASN A 353 -27.39 -15.63 -12.21
C ASN A 353 -26.72 -16.97 -12.59
N ALA A 354 -26.77 -17.95 -11.68
CA ALA A 354 -26.38 -19.32 -11.96
C ALA A 354 -27.26 -19.87 -13.10
N PRO A 355 -26.68 -20.61 -14.07
CA PRO A 355 -27.44 -21.31 -15.08
C PRO A 355 -28.47 -22.24 -14.45
N THR A 356 -29.70 -22.20 -14.95
CA THR A 356 -30.79 -23.09 -14.53
C THR A 356 -30.99 -24.18 -15.58
N THR A 357 -31.26 -25.40 -15.12
CA THR A 357 -31.50 -26.59 -15.95
C THR A 357 -32.46 -27.53 -15.20
N THR A 358 -32.84 -28.65 -15.81
CA THR A 358 -33.51 -29.75 -15.11
C THR A 358 -32.54 -30.91 -14.85
N ILE A 359 -32.90 -31.79 -13.92
CA ILE A 359 -32.09 -32.97 -13.58
C ILE A 359 -31.93 -33.91 -14.78
N GLU A 360 -32.91 -33.98 -15.67
CA GLU A 360 -32.88 -34.79 -16.89
C GLU A 360 -31.98 -34.19 -17.98
N ILE A 361 -31.88 -32.85 -18.05
CA ILE A 361 -31.12 -32.15 -19.09
C ILE A 361 -29.64 -32.08 -18.72
N ASP A 362 -29.33 -31.69 -17.47
CA ASP A 362 -27.96 -31.57 -17.01
C ASP A 362 -27.90 -31.68 -15.48
N PRO A 363 -27.77 -32.90 -14.91
CA PRO A 363 -27.77 -33.10 -13.47
C PRO A 363 -26.60 -32.40 -12.78
N ALA A 364 -25.45 -32.24 -13.46
CA ALA A 364 -24.28 -31.53 -12.95
C ALA A 364 -24.60 -30.06 -12.65
N ILE A 365 -25.24 -29.37 -13.59
CA ILE A 365 -25.64 -27.97 -13.42
C ILE A 365 -26.83 -27.85 -12.45
N PHE A 366 -27.77 -28.79 -12.47
CA PHE A 366 -28.92 -28.76 -11.57
C PHE A 366 -28.51 -28.76 -10.09
N TRP A 367 -27.57 -29.64 -9.72
CA TRP A 367 -27.11 -29.77 -8.33
C TRP A 367 -25.98 -28.80 -7.96
N GLY A 368 -25.19 -28.36 -8.94
CA GLY A 368 -23.94 -27.62 -8.72
C GLY A 368 -23.91 -26.18 -9.22
N GLY A 369 -24.96 -25.70 -9.89
CA GLY A 369 -24.98 -24.37 -10.50
C GLY A 369 -24.57 -23.26 -9.52
N ILE A 370 -23.61 -22.44 -9.93
CA ILE A 370 -23.04 -21.38 -9.08
C ILE A 370 -23.15 -20.01 -9.76
N PHE A 371 -23.42 -18.98 -8.96
CA PHE A 371 -23.47 -17.60 -9.45
C PHE A 371 -22.10 -17.13 -9.96
N THR A 372 -22.12 -16.31 -11.00
CA THR A 372 -20.96 -15.56 -11.49
C THR A 372 -20.93 -14.20 -10.80
N ARG A 373 -19.81 -13.75 -10.24
CA ARG A 373 -19.73 -12.41 -9.62
C ARG A 373 -19.87 -11.32 -10.67
N ALA A 374 -20.92 -10.52 -10.56
CA ALA A 374 -21.26 -9.47 -11.53
C ALA A 374 -22.07 -8.37 -10.86
N ILE A 375 -21.89 -7.14 -11.34
CA ILE A 375 -22.78 -6.02 -11.03
C ILE A 375 -24.03 -6.18 -11.89
N ASP A 376 -25.22 -5.93 -11.32
CA ASP A 376 -26.49 -6.07 -12.04
C ASP A 376 -26.81 -7.48 -12.54
N GLY A 377 -26.22 -8.51 -11.93
CA GLY A 377 -26.52 -9.91 -12.26
C GLY A 377 -27.72 -10.47 -11.48
N SER A 378 -27.67 -10.35 -10.15
CA SER A 378 -28.59 -10.95 -9.16
C SER A 378 -28.08 -10.67 -7.74
N LEU A 379 -28.91 -10.93 -6.74
CA LEU A 379 -28.56 -10.73 -5.34
C LEU A 379 -27.27 -11.48 -4.92
N PHE A 380 -27.16 -12.79 -5.20
CA PHE A 380 -25.99 -13.58 -4.83
C PHE A 380 -24.75 -13.24 -5.66
N SER A 381 -24.93 -12.84 -6.93
CA SER A 381 -23.79 -12.40 -7.76
C SER A 381 -23.10 -11.14 -7.23
N GLU A 382 -23.85 -10.24 -6.59
CA GLU A 382 -23.32 -9.01 -6.00
C GLU A 382 -22.83 -9.25 -4.58
N TRP A 383 -23.62 -9.89 -3.73
CA TRP A 383 -23.34 -9.97 -2.29
C TRP A 383 -22.66 -11.27 -1.85
N GLY A 384 -22.56 -12.27 -2.71
CA GLY A 384 -21.77 -13.48 -2.51
C GLY A 384 -22.44 -14.44 -1.56
N PHE A 385 -21.68 -15.05 -0.66
CA PHE A 385 -22.26 -15.84 0.42
C PHE A 385 -23.11 -14.95 1.33
N ILE A 386 -24.42 -15.11 1.26
CA ILE A 386 -25.38 -14.40 2.12
C ILE A 386 -25.85 -15.34 3.23
N ASN A 387 -25.37 -15.12 4.45
CA ASN A 387 -25.80 -15.84 5.65
C ASN A 387 -25.58 -14.97 6.90
N GLN A 388 -25.92 -15.50 8.08
CA GLN A 388 -25.78 -14.79 9.34
C GLN A 388 -24.31 -14.41 9.67
N ARG A 389 -23.31 -15.16 9.19
CA ARG A 389 -21.91 -14.85 9.47
C ARG A 389 -21.41 -13.69 8.60
N SER A 390 -21.74 -13.70 7.30
CA SER A 390 -21.35 -12.63 6.38
C SER A 390 -22.19 -11.37 6.52
N TYR A 391 -23.45 -11.49 6.93
CA TYR A 391 -24.36 -10.35 7.11
C TYR A 391 -25.15 -10.52 8.42
N PRO A 392 -24.50 -10.33 9.59
CA PRO A 392 -25.12 -10.60 10.91
C PRO A 392 -26.28 -9.68 11.25
N ASP A 393 -26.33 -8.48 10.66
CA ASP A 393 -27.42 -7.51 10.85
C ASP A 393 -28.63 -7.82 9.94
N SER A 394 -28.55 -8.88 9.14
CA SER A 394 -29.63 -9.33 8.26
C SER A 394 -30.39 -10.50 8.86
N GLN A 395 -31.54 -10.83 8.27
CA GLN A 395 -32.32 -12.01 8.63
C GLN A 395 -32.02 -13.22 7.74
N TRP A 396 -30.91 -13.22 7.01
CA TRP A 396 -30.49 -14.38 6.23
C TRP A 396 -29.97 -15.50 7.14
N ARG A 397 -30.33 -16.74 6.81
CA ARG A 397 -29.88 -17.99 7.47
C ARG A 397 -29.27 -18.94 6.43
N GLY A 398 -28.50 -19.92 6.88
CA GLY A 398 -28.04 -20.99 5.98
C GLY A 398 -29.22 -21.90 5.63
N GLY A 399 -29.48 -22.13 4.34
CA GLY A 399 -30.54 -23.04 3.89
C GLY A 399 -31.02 -22.80 2.46
N VAL A 400 -32.08 -23.51 2.11
CA VAL A 400 -32.81 -23.38 0.84
C VAL A 400 -33.93 -22.36 1.02
N TYR A 401 -34.17 -21.55 -0.01
CA TYR A 401 -35.19 -20.50 -0.01
C TYR A 401 -36.25 -20.79 -1.07
N TRP A 402 -37.51 -20.58 -0.70
CA TRP A 402 -38.60 -20.60 -1.68
C TRP A 402 -38.48 -19.43 -2.64
N THR A 403 -38.60 -19.74 -3.93
CA THR A 403 -38.70 -18.78 -5.02
C THR A 403 -40.14 -18.69 -5.52
N ARG A 404 -40.41 -17.67 -6.33
CA ARG A 404 -41.68 -17.58 -7.04
C ARG A 404 -41.87 -18.74 -8.03
N ASP A 405 -40.78 -19.13 -8.69
CA ASP A 405 -40.74 -20.17 -9.72
C ASP A 405 -40.95 -21.57 -9.15
#